data_AF-A0A6A5YIH2-F1
#
_entry.id   AF-A0A6A5YIH2-F1
#
_cell.length_a   1.000
_cell.length_b   1.000
_cell.length_c   1.000
_cell.angle_alpha   90.00
_cell.angle_beta   90.00
_cell.angle_gamma   90.00
#
_symmetry.space_group_name_H-M   'P 1'
#
loop_
_entity.id
_entity.type
_entity.pdbx_description
1 polymer ?
#
loop_
_entity_poly.entity_id
_entity_poly.type
_entity_poly.pdbx_seq_one_letter_code
_entity_poly.pdbx_strand_id
1 'polypeptide(L)'
;MLEPVGNADMYGAILCPKTELTETGEAHIGVLFCHNEGYSTMCGHATIALGRFLVDTHDLSVFSQRDKIETDKEMRTAKVKLHAPCGVIEIAVPVTEDGARSDPSMPVSFVSVPSFATGKDVKIEIPSEKRWPQLKDRESVAVSFCYGGAFTCLVSAQELGLAEGLKQPVDVDEFDKATRILKDTINGDTRYSKYLKHPEYDELSSLYTTMVVDKELGEVLLDSRGGRDWAVFLRRSTNRSFAHWKCCCC
;
A
#
# COMPACT_ATOMS: atom_id res chain seq x y z
N MET A 1 -9.39 13.88 8.13
CA MET A 1 -9.27 12.43 8.36
C MET A 1 -9.95 12.01 9.65
N LEU A 2 -9.70 12.71 10.76
CA LEU A 2 -10.30 12.40 12.06
C LEU A 2 -11.79 12.80 12.16
N GLU A 3 -12.44 12.29 13.20
CA GLU A 3 -13.76 12.76 13.64
C GLU A 3 -13.75 14.28 13.91
N PRO A 4 -14.88 14.98 13.70
CA PRO A 4 -16.22 14.44 13.41
C PRO A 4 -16.53 14.19 11.92
N VAL A 5 -15.68 14.65 11.00
CA VAL A 5 -15.97 14.55 9.55
C VAL A 5 -15.50 13.23 8.95
N GLY A 6 -14.45 12.63 9.52
CA GLY A 6 -13.99 11.30 9.14
C GLY A 6 -14.07 10.32 10.31
N ASN A 7 -13.13 9.37 10.35
CA ASN A 7 -13.02 8.36 11.40
C ASN A 7 -11.58 7.82 11.43
N ALA A 8 -11.29 6.94 12.38
CA ALA A 8 -9.95 6.37 12.56
C ALA A 8 -9.42 5.63 11.31
N ASP A 9 -10.30 5.03 10.51
CA ASP A 9 -9.97 4.28 9.29
C ASP A 9 -9.93 5.13 8.01
N MET A 10 -10.23 6.44 8.09
CA MET A 10 -10.35 7.30 6.91
C MET A 10 -9.01 7.49 6.19
N TYR A 11 -9.05 7.39 4.86
CA TYR A 11 -7.93 7.63 3.97
C TYR A 11 -8.31 8.67 2.91
N GLY A 12 -7.35 9.51 2.51
CA GLY A 12 -7.58 10.59 1.55
C GLY A 12 -6.43 10.80 0.58
N ALA A 13 -6.68 11.69 -0.37
CA ALA A 13 -5.70 12.16 -1.35
C ALA A 13 -5.88 13.67 -1.52
N ILE A 14 -4.78 14.41 -1.43
CA ILE A 14 -4.73 15.83 -1.76
C ILE A 14 -4.22 15.93 -3.20
N LEU A 15 -5.00 16.56 -4.07
CA LEU A 15 -4.59 16.78 -5.46
C LEU A 15 -3.65 17.97 -5.53
N CYS A 16 -2.54 17.78 -6.23
CA CYS A 16 -1.53 18.80 -6.49
C CYS A 16 -1.50 19.06 -8.01
N PRO A 17 -2.25 20.06 -8.52
CA PRO A 17 -2.36 20.31 -9.96
C PRO A 17 -1.02 20.61 -10.65
N LYS A 18 -0.04 21.10 -9.88
CA LYS A 18 1.30 21.43 -10.34
C LYS A 18 2.37 20.80 -9.45
N THR A 19 3.32 20.18 -10.10
CA THR A 19 4.57 19.58 -9.63
C THR A 19 5.58 19.67 -10.77
N GLU A 20 6.85 19.46 -10.48
CA GLU A 20 7.92 19.38 -11.45
C GLU A 20 7.61 18.40 -12.60
N LEU A 21 7.05 17.22 -12.31
CA LEU A 21 6.73 16.21 -13.33
C LEU A 21 5.46 16.53 -14.14
N THR A 22 4.54 17.31 -13.58
CA THR A 22 3.38 17.79 -14.36
C THR A 22 3.75 18.94 -15.29
N GLU A 23 4.80 19.69 -14.95
CA GLU A 23 5.32 20.79 -15.77
C GLU A 23 6.13 20.26 -16.96
N THR A 24 6.88 19.17 -16.78
CA THR A 24 7.58 18.47 -17.87
C THR A 24 6.66 17.58 -18.72
N GLY A 25 5.43 17.32 -18.27
CA GLY A 25 4.47 16.45 -18.95
C GLY A 25 4.66 14.95 -18.68
N GLU A 26 5.52 14.59 -17.73
CA GLU A 26 5.76 13.20 -17.31
C GLU A 26 4.62 12.65 -16.43
N ALA A 27 3.86 13.53 -15.78
CA ALA A 27 2.66 13.20 -15.01
C ALA A 27 1.48 14.11 -15.37
N HIS A 28 0.26 13.61 -15.17
CA HIS A 28 -0.95 14.41 -15.40
C HIS A 28 -1.36 15.21 -14.15
N ILE A 29 -1.14 14.67 -12.95
CA ILE A 29 -1.43 15.35 -11.70
C ILE A 29 -0.57 14.82 -10.56
N GLY A 30 -0.18 15.68 -9.63
CA GLY A 30 0.45 15.28 -8.39
C GLY A 30 -0.57 14.84 -7.33
N VAL A 31 -0.16 13.98 -6.41
CA VAL A 31 -0.99 13.52 -5.30
C VAL A 31 -0.18 13.38 -4.02
N LEU A 32 -0.72 13.87 -2.91
CA LEU A 32 -0.27 13.53 -1.56
C LEU A 32 -1.33 12.67 -0.89
N PHE A 33 -1.01 11.40 -0.69
CA PHE A 33 -1.89 10.50 0.06
C PHE A 33 -1.83 10.82 1.55
N CYS A 34 -2.94 10.70 2.26
CA CYS A 34 -3.01 10.99 3.68
C CYS A 34 -3.91 10.00 4.42
N HIS A 35 -3.54 9.73 5.67
CA HIS A 35 -4.31 8.94 6.62
C HIS A 35 -4.38 9.68 7.97
N ASN A 36 -4.97 9.04 8.97
CA ASN A 36 -5.20 9.60 10.31
C ASN A 36 -3.94 10.11 11.05
N GLU A 37 -2.74 9.69 10.66
CA GLU A 37 -1.48 9.99 11.36
C GLU A 37 -0.48 10.78 10.49
N GLY A 38 -0.85 11.14 9.26
CA GLY A 38 0.02 11.93 8.39
C GLY A 38 -0.11 11.58 6.91
N TYR A 39 1.01 11.72 6.21
CA TYR A 39 1.12 11.49 4.77
C TYR A 39 1.64 10.09 4.46
N SER A 40 1.29 9.60 3.28
CA SER A 40 1.75 8.34 2.73
C SER A 40 2.42 8.56 1.39
N THR A 41 3.43 7.74 1.10
CA THR A 41 4.21 7.81 -0.13
C THR A 41 3.52 7.15 -1.31
N MET A 42 2.69 6.13 -1.05
CA MET A 42 1.95 5.37 -2.06
C MET A 42 0.76 4.66 -1.42
N CYS A 43 -0.34 4.55 -2.16
CA CYS A 43 -1.50 3.78 -1.73
C CYS A 43 -2.27 3.20 -2.92
N GLY A 44 -2.18 1.89 -3.16
CA GLY A 44 -2.79 1.28 -4.36
C GLY A 44 -4.31 1.38 -4.43
N HIS A 45 -5.01 1.25 -3.30
CA HIS A 45 -6.48 1.39 -3.31
C HIS A 45 -6.93 2.83 -3.58
N ALA A 46 -6.21 3.81 -3.03
CA ALA A 46 -6.44 5.22 -3.35
C ALA A 46 -6.06 5.54 -4.80
N THR A 47 -4.97 4.96 -5.33
CA THR A 47 -4.59 5.06 -6.75
C THR A 47 -5.72 4.57 -7.66
N ILE A 48 -6.31 3.41 -7.38
CA ILE A 48 -7.43 2.87 -8.18
C ILE A 48 -8.64 3.81 -8.13
N ALA A 49 -9.05 4.23 -6.92
CA ALA A 49 -10.18 5.14 -6.74
C ALA A 49 -9.94 6.48 -7.45
N LEU A 50 -8.72 7.01 -7.34
CA LEU A 50 -8.33 8.28 -7.94
C LEU A 50 -8.27 8.19 -9.47
N GLY A 51 -7.82 7.06 -10.03
CA GLY A 51 -7.85 6.83 -11.48
C GLY A 51 -9.27 6.98 -12.04
N ARG A 52 -10.27 6.34 -11.41
CA ARG A 52 -11.68 6.51 -11.79
C ARG A 52 -12.15 7.94 -11.65
N PHE A 53 -11.90 8.53 -10.49
CA PHE A 53 -12.28 9.92 -10.20
C PHE A 53 -11.75 10.89 -11.25
N LEU A 54 -10.48 10.78 -11.65
CA LEU A 54 -9.86 11.69 -12.61
C LEU A 54 -10.41 11.51 -14.03
N VAL A 55 -10.73 10.28 -14.45
CA VAL A 55 -11.39 10.03 -15.75
C VAL A 55 -12.79 10.65 -15.77
N ASP A 56 -13.52 10.53 -14.67
CA ASP A 56 -14.88 11.05 -14.52
C ASP A 56 -14.94 12.57 -14.25
N THR A 57 -13.82 13.19 -13.90
CA THR A 57 -13.72 14.63 -13.62
C THR A 57 -13.45 15.41 -14.90
N HIS A 58 -14.47 16.10 -15.41
CA HIS A 58 -14.39 16.98 -16.57
C HIS A 58 -14.22 18.47 -16.21
N ASP A 59 -14.19 18.80 -14.92
CA ASP A 59 -13.95 20.16 -14.44
C ASP A 59 -12.45 20.49 -14.50
N LEU A 60 -12.06 21.34 -15.47
CA LEU A 60 -10.68 21.77 -15.67
C LEU A 60 -10.11 22.62 -14.53
N SER A 61 -10.97 23.17 -13.65
CA SER A 61 -10.51 23.84 -12.43
C SER A 61 -9.99 22.87 -11.37
N VAL A 62 -10.48 21.62 -11.40
CA VAL A 62 -10.04 20.53 -10.53
C VAL A 62 -8.90 19.75 -11.19
N PHE A 63 -9.05 19.40 -12.46
CA PHE A 63 -8.08 18.61 -13.21
C PHE A 63 -7.72 19.25 -14.55
N SER A 64 -6.79 20.21 -14.51
CA SER A 64 -6.40 21.00 -15.68
C SER A 64 -5.80 20.21 -16.85
N GLN A 65 -5.25 19.02 -16.60
CA GLN A 65 -4.67 18.15 -17.65
C GLN A 65 -5.66 17.11 -18.18
N ARG A 66 -6.97 17.23 -17.87
CA ARG A 66 -7.99 16.25 -18.26
C ARG A 66 -8.04 15.96 -19.75
N ASP A 67 -7.82 16.96 -20.60
CA ASP A 67 -7.84 16.81 -22.06
C ASP A 67 -6.59 16.14 -22.62
N LYS A 68 -5.54 15.96 -21.80
CA LYS A 68 -4.33 15.23 -22.16
C LYS A 68 -4.39 13.73 -21.83
N ILE A 69 -5.46 13.28 -21.19
CA ILE A 69 -5.66 11.85 -20.94
C ILE A 69 -5.88 11.13 -22.27
N GLU A 70 -4.92 10.29 -22.65
CA GLU A 70 -5.03 9.44 -23.81
C GLU A 70 -5.94 8.24 -23.51
N THR A 71 -6.90 8.00 -24.40
CA THR A 71 -7.77 6.82 -24.36
C THR A 71 -7.43 5.90 -25.52
N ASP A 72 -7.03 4.69 -25.19
CA ASP A 72 -6.94 3.59 -26.14
C ASP A 72 -8.35 3.11 -26.47
N LYS A 73 -8.79 3.32 -27.72
CA LYS A 73 -10.13 2.97 -28.17
C LYS A 73 -10.32 1.46 -28.36
N GLU A 74 -9.26 0.74 -28.70
CA GLU A 74 -9.30 -0.71 -28.92
C GLU A 74 -9.38 -1.43 -27.58
N MET A 75 -8.53 -1.04 -26.63
CA MET A 75 -8.54 -1.58 -25.27
C MET A 75 -9.58 -0.94 -24.35
N ARG A 76 -10.32 0.08 -24.84
CA ARG A 76 -11.25 0.90 -24.06
C ARG A 76 -10.69 1.32 -22.70
N THR A 77 -9.49 1.88 -22.71
CA THR A 77 -8.73 2.20 -21.49
C THR A 77 -8.11 3.58 -21.57
N ALA A 78 -8.36 4.41 -20.56
CA ALA A 78 -7.71 5.71 -20.36
C ALA A 78 -6.43 5.54 -19.52
N LYS A 79 -5.34 6.21 -19.93
CA LYS A 79 -4.06 6.19 -19.21
C LYS A 79 -3.89 7.43 -18.35
N VAL A 80 -3.80 7.26 -17.03
CA VAL A 80 -3.62 8.34 -16.06
C VAL A 80 -2.26 8.19 -15.37
N LYS A 81 -1.41 9.20 -15.43
CA LYS A 81 -0.11 9.24 -14.74
C LYS A 81 -0.20 10.11 -13.51
N LEU A 82 -0.02 9.52 -12.33
CA LEU A 82 0.05 10.23 -11.06
C LEU A 82 1.49 10.45 -10.66
N HIS A 83 1.82 11.64 -10.19
CA HIS A 83 3.06 11.91 -9.48
C HIS A 83 2.80 11.82 -7.97
N ALA A 84 3.25 10.73 -7.33
CA ALA A 84 3.19 10.53 -5.88
C ALA A 84 4.59 10.69 -5.26
N PRO A 85 4.74 10.83 -3.93
CA PRO A 85 6.05 10.94 -3.31
C PRO A 85 6.99 9.76 -3.57
N CYS A 86 6.46 8.58 -3.90
CA CYS A 86 7.28 7.43 -4.29
C CYS A 86 7.76 7.47 -5.76
N GLY A 87 7.24 8.39 -6.58
CA GLY A 87 7.49 8.48 -8.02
C GLY A 87 6.20 8.44 -8.86
N VAL A 88 6.36 8.22 -10.17
CA VAL A 88 5.24 8.16 -11.12
C VAL A 88 4.54 6.81 -11.07
N ILE A 89 3.20 6.84 -11.00
CA ILE A 89 2.33 5.67 -11.04
C ILE A 89 1.47 5.77 -12.30
N GLU A 90 1.53 4.77 -13.18
CA GLU A 90 0.75 4.74 -14.41
C GLU A 90 -0.49 3.86 -14.22
N ILE A 91 -1.67 4.44 -14.39
CA ILE A 91 -2.96 3.79 -14.17
C ILE A 91 -3.65 3.56 -15.51
N ALA A 92 -4.14 2.34 -15.71
CA ALA A 92 -5.02 1.95 -16.79
C ALA A 92 -6.45 1.85 -16.25
N VAL A 93 -7.30 2.80 -16.64
CA VAL A 93 -8.70 2.92 -16.20
C VAL A 93 -9.61 2.51 -17.34
N PRO A 94 -10.39 1.42 -17.22
CA PRO A 94 -11.40 1.06 -18.21
C PRO A 94 -12.45 2.16 -18.36
N VAL A 95 -12.90 2.40 -19.60
CA VAL A 95 -13.89 3.43 -19.92
C VAL A 95 -15.11 2.90 -20.67
N THR A 96 -16.19 3.67 -20.61
CA THR A 96 -17.43 3.44 -21.39
C THR A 96 -17.14 3.44 -22.90
N GLU A 97 -18.09 2.95 -23.71
CA GLU A 97 -17.91 2.84 -25.18
C GLU A 97 -17.60 4.18 -25.85
N ASP A 98 -18.19 5.26 -25.33
CA ASP A 98 -17.93 6.64 -25.78
C ASP A 98 -16.62 7.22 -25.22
N GLY A 99 -15.95 6.52 -24.31
CA GLY A 99 -14.72 6.95 -23.65
C GLY A 99 -14.90 8.10 -22.66
N ALA A 100 -16.13 8.51 -22.36
CA ALA A 100 -16.41 9.72 -21.58
C ALA A 100 -16.28 9.51 -20.07
N ARG A 101 -16.45 8.27 -19.59
CA ARG A 101 -16.52 7.92 -18.16
C ARG A 101 -15.78 6.65 -17.85
N SER A 102 -15.41 6.46 -16.59
CA SER A 102 -14.85 5.20 -16.12
C SER A 102 -15.93 4.10 -16.13
N ASP A 103 -15.57 2.89 -16.57
CA ASP A 103 -16.48 1.74 -16.59
C ASP A 103 -16.37 0.98 -15.27
N PRO A 104 -17.37 1.01 -14.38
CA PRO A 104 -17.30 0.39 -13.05
C PRO A 104 -17.33 -1.15 -13.09
N SER A 105 -17.72 -1.76 -14.21
CA SER A 105 -17.81 -3.22 -14.35
C SER A 105 -16.46 -3.89 -14.56
N MET A 106 -15.43 -3.11 -14.92
CA MET A 106 -14.11 -3.60 -15.29
C MET A 106 -13.05 -3.20 -14.24
N PRO A 107 -12.05 -4.05 -13.96
CA PRO A 107 -11.02 -3.73 -12.97
C PRO A 107 -10.05 -2.66 -13.47
N VAL A 108 -9.70 -1.72 -12.59
CA VAL A 108 -8.59 -0.79 -12.82
C VAL A 108 -7.28 -1.52 -12.54
N SER A 109 -6.26 -1.23 -13.34
CA SER A 109 -4.89 -1.72 -13.11
C SER A 109 -3.91 -0.55 -13.08
N PHE A 110 -2.74 -0.76 -12.48
CA PHE A 110 -1.68 0.25 -12.48
C PHE A 110 -0.31 -0.41 -12.45
N VAL A 111 0.68 0.29 -13.00
CA VAL A 111 2.10 -0.01 -12.86
C VAL A 111 2.64 0.89 -11.76
N SER A 112 3.08 0.26 -10.67
CA SER A 112 3.71 0.94 -9.54
C SER A 112 5.18 1.25 -9.83
N VAL A 113 5.83 1.93 -8.89
CA VAL A 113 7.27 2.15 -8.88
C VAL A 113 8.05 0.84 -8.69
N PRO A 114 9.35 0.79 -9.06
CA PRO A 114 10.20 -0.38 -8.86
C PRO A 114 10.08 -0.92 -7.43
N SER A 115 9.78 -2.22 -7.33
CA SER A 115 9.54 -2.90 -6.06
C SER A 115 10.57 -4.01 -5.87
N PHE A 116 11.09 -4.16 -4.67
CA PHE A 116 12.20 -5.08 -4.38
C PHE A 116 12.17 -5.59 -2.94
N ALA A 117 12.66 -6.81 -2.73
CA ALA A 117 12.88 -7.37 -1.40
C ALA A 117 14.21 -6.88 -0.84
N THR A 118 14.26 -6.57 0.45
CA THR A 118 15.48 -6.09 1.14
C THR A 118 15.97 -7.04 2.23
N GLY A 119 15.11 -7.93 2.73
CA GLY A 119 15.48 -8.96 3.70
C GLY A 119 14.44 -10.06 3.75
N LYS A 120 14.87 -11.30 3.95
CA LYS A 120 13.98 -12.46 4.06
C LYS A 120 14.30 -13.21 5.35
N ASP A 121 13.24 -13.62 6.05
CA ASP A 121 13.31 -14.40 7.30
C ASP A 121 14.28 -13.78 8.34
N VAL A 122 14.26 -12.45 8.41
CA VAL A 122 15.06 -11.65 9.34
C VAL A 122 14.49 -11.78 10.74
N LYS A 123 15.33 -12.21 11.69
CA LYS A 123 14.98 -12.31 13.10
C LYS A 123 14.99 -10.93 13.76
N ILE A 124 13.83 -10.51 14.28
CA ILE A 124 13.65 -9.27 15.05
C ILE A 124 13.53 -9.63 16.52
N GLU A 125 14.50 -9.23 17.32
CA GLU A 125 14.47 -9.38 18.78
C GLU A 125 13.45 -8.41 19.39
N ILE A 126 12.58 -8.93 20.27
CA ILE A 126 11.57 -8.16 20.97
C ILE A 126 12.01 -7.97 22.44
N PRO A 127 12.30 -6.73 22.87
CA PRO A 127 12.67 -6.42 24.26
C PRO A 127 11.62 -6.96 25.24
N SER A 128 12.08 -7.48 26.39
CA SER A 128 11.24 -8.15 27.39
C SER A 128 10.00 -7.35 27.79
N GLU A 129 10.16 -6.05 27.97
CA GLU A 129 9.14 -5.08 28.38
C GLU A 129 8.14 -4.72 27.28
N LYS A 130 8.44 -5.07 26.03
CA LYS A 130 7.58 -4.86 24.86
C LYS A 130 6.89 -6.14 24.40
N ARG A 131 7.17 -7.31 24.99
CA ARG A 131 6.56 -8.57 24.56
C ARG A 131 5.05 -8.55 24.84
N TRP A 132 4.24 -8.94 23.84
CA TRP A 132 2.79 -9.10 24.00
C TRP A 132 2.44 -10.54 24.43
N PRO A 133 1.29 -10.78 25.07
CA PRO A 133 0.96 -12.08 25.67
C PRO A 133 1.03 -13.27 24.69
N GLN A 134 0.59 -13.06 23.46
CA GLN A 134 0.50 -14.10 22.42
C GLN A 134 1.88 -14.56 21.93
N LEU A 135 2.94 -13.77 22.19
CA LEU A 135 4.32 -14.14 21.87
C LEU A 135 4.86 -15.25 22.81
N LYS A 136 4.23 -15.45 23.98
CA LYS A 136 4.62 -16.45 24.99
C LYS A 136 6.11 -16.31 25.38
N ASP A 137 6.84 -17.41 25.46
CA ASP A 137 8.27 -17.45 25.83
C ASP A 137 9.21 -17.04 24.69
N ARG A 138 8.67 -16.68 23.51
CA ARG A 138 9.49 -16.32 22.35
C ARG A 138 10.09 -14.92 22.54
N GLU A 139 11.36 -14.80 22.17
CA GLU A 139 12.11 -13.54 22.31
C GLU A 139 12.25 -12.77 21.00
N SER A 140 11.75 -13.35 19.90
CA SER A 140 11.93 -12.80 18.57
C SER A 140 10.87 -13.30 17.60
N VAL A 141 10.64 -12.50 16.57
CA VAL A 141 9.79 -12.84 15.42
C VAL A 141 10.60 -12.82 14.12
N ALA A 142 10.28 -13.72 13.18
CA ALA A 142 10.85 -13.72 11.85
C ALA A 142 9.98 -12.87 10.90
N VAL A 143 10.61 -11.96 10.18
CA VAL A 143 9.94 -11.05 9.25
C VAL A 143 10.68 -10.97 7.92
N SER A 144 9.99 -10.56 6.86
CA SER A 144 10.62 -10.18 5.60
C SER A 144 10.38 -8.71 5.32
N PHE A 145 11.30 -8.06 4.61
CA PHE A 145 11.22 -6.65 4.26
C PHE A 145 11.17 -6.49 2.75
N CYS A 146 10.33 -5.58 2.29
CA CYS A 146 10.28 -5.17 0.90
C CYS A 146 9.95 -3.68 0.76
N TYR A 147 10.25 -3.14 -0.40
CA TYR A 147 9.82 -1.82 -0.85
C TYR A 147 8.86 -2.00 -2.02
N GLY A 148 7.72 -1.32 -1.95
CA GLY A 148 6.73 -1.27 -3.03
C GLY A 148 6.04 0.09 -3.10
N GLY A 149 6.82 1.16 -3.06
CA GLY A 149 6.35 2.54 -2.86
C GLY A 149 6.44 3.00 -1.40
N ALA A 150 6.45 2.06 -0.45
CA ALA A 150 6.82 2.28 0.94
C ALA A 150 7.48 1.01 1.51
N PHE A 151 8.38 1.14 2.49
CA PHE A 151 8.92 -0.04 3.16
C PHE A 151 7.84 -0.75 3.97
N THR A 152 7.75 -2.06 3.74
CA THR A 152 6.78 -2.95 4.35
C THR A 152 7.51 -4.10 5.04
N CYS A 153 7.09 -4.40 6.27
CA CYS A 153 7.49 -5.57 7.04
C CYS A 153 6.39 -6.62 6.90
N LEU A 154 6.71 -7.76 6.31
CA LEU A 154 5.84 -8.92 6.17
C LEU A 154 6.09 -9.84 7.37
N VAL A 155 5.05 -10.17 8.13
CA VAL A 155 5.11 -11.08 9.28
C VAL A 155 3.96 -12.06 9.21
N SER A 156 4.20 -13.34 9.51
CA SER A 156 3.08 -14.30 9.50
C SER A 156 2.18 -14.11 10.73
N ALA A 157 0.90 -14.47 10.61
CA ALA A 157 -0.02 -14.49 11.74
C ALA A 157 0.50 -15.38 12.89
N GLN A 158 1.12 -16.52 12.55
CA GLN A 158 1.73 -17.46 13.50
C GLN A 158 2.92 -16.82 14.24
N GLU A 159 3.72 -16.02 13.54
CA GLU A 159 4.84 -15.27 14.13
C GLU A 159 4.35 -14.26 15.18
N LEU A 160 3.14 -13.72 15.04
CA LEU A 160 2.51 -12.85 16.04
C LEU A 160 1.76 -13.60 17.15
N GLY A 161 1.70 -14.93 17.08
CA GLY A 161 1.11 -15.79 18.11
C GLY A 161 -0.26 -16.39 17.78
N LEU A 162 -0.77 -16.20 16.56
CA LEU A 162 -1.98 -16.90 16.08
C LEU A 162 -1.60 -18.25 15.48
N ALA A 163 -1.61 -19.28 16.31
CA ALA A 163 -1.28 -20.64 15.86
C ALA A 163 -2.18 -21.13 14.70
N GLU A 164 -3.46 -20.75 14.69
CA GLU A 164 -4.44 -21.12 13.66
C GLU A 164 -4.52 -20.12 12.50
N GLY A 165 -3.63 -19.13 12.45
CA GLY A 165 -3.66 -18.08 11.43
C GLY A 165 -4.86 -17.14 11.58
N LEU A 166 -5.32 -16.57 10.46
CA LEU A 166 -6.42 -15.59 10.39
C LEU A 166 -7.77 -16.25 10.04
N LYS A 167 -7.88 -17.58 10.15
CA LYS A 167 -9.09 -18.35 9.81
C LYS A 167 -10.26 -18.11 10.75
N GLN A 168 -9.95 -17.74 12.00
CA GLN A 168 -10.93 -17.44 13.03
C GLN A 168 -11.02 -15.92 13.24
N PRO A 169 -12.14 -15.40 13.78
CA PRO A 169 -12.20 -14.01 14.23
C PRO A 169 -11.03 -13.69 15.15
N VAL A 170 -10.26 -12.68 14.78
CA VAL A 170 -9.10 -12.21 15.53
C VAL A 170 -9.48 -10.95 16.30
N ASP A 171 -8.97 -10.81 17.53
CA ASP A 171 -9.02 -9.53 18.24
C ASP A 171 -8.11 -8.52 17.53
N VAL A 172 -8.73 -7.60 16.80
CA VAL A 172 -8.05 -6.57 16.00
C VAL A 172 -7.22 -5.63 16.88
N ASP A 173 -7.65 -5.35 18.11
CA ASP A 173 -6.94 -4.44 19.02
C ASP A 173 -5.66 -5.08 19.58
N GLU A 174 -5.70 -6.38 19.88
CA GLU A 174 -4.50 -7.13 20.26
C GLU A 174 -3.48 -7.15 19.11
N PHE A 175 -3.98 -7.32 17.89
CA PHE A 175 -3.18 -7.38 16.68
C PHE A 175 -2.57 -6.03 16.29
N ASP A 176 -3.32 -4.94 16.42
CA ASP A 176 -2.82 -3.57 16.30
C ASP A 176 -1.68 -3.32 17.30
N LYS A 177 -1.84 -3.74 18.56
CA LYS A 177 -0.79 -3.59 19.58
C LYS A 177 0.48 -4.34 19.18
N ALA A 178 0.38 -5.61 18.80
CA ALA A 178 1.54 -6.44 18.43
C ALA A 178 2.28 -5.88 17.21
N THR A 179 1.54 -5.53 16.15
CA THR A 179 2.11 -4.97 14.91
C THR A 179 2.72 -3.58 15.12
N ARG A 180 2.13 -2.74 16.00
CA ARG A 180 2.70 -1.45 16.41
C ARG A 180 4.01 -1.64 17.17
N ILE A 181 4.03 -2.53 18.15
CA ILE A 181 5.26 -2.85 18.91
C ILE A 181 6.37 -3.32 17.97
N LEU A 182 6.05 -4.19 17.01
CA LEU A 182 6.99 -4.68 16.03
C LEU A 182 7.54 -3.54 15.16
N LYS A 183 6.65 -2.70 14.61
CA LYS A 183 7.04 -1.54 13.80
C LYS A 183 7.92 -0.56 14.58
N ASP A 184 7.54 -0.21 15.81
CA ASP A 184 8.27 0.71 16.67
C ASP A 184 9.64 0.14 17.07
N THR A 185 9.72 -1.18 17.29
CA THR A 185 10.97 -1.88 17.58
C THR A 185 11.91 -1.84 16.38
N ILE A 186 11.39 -2.08 15.18
CA ILE A 186 12.19 -2.04 13.95
C ILE A 186 12.70 -0.63 13.64
N ASN A 187 11.82 0.38 13.69
CA ASN A 187 12.20 1.77 13.42
C ASN A 187 13.11 2.36 14.50
N GLY A 188 12.96 1.93 15.75
CA GLY A 188 13.75 2.43 16.89
C GLY A 188 15.13 1.78 17.01
N ASP A 189 15.43 0.72 16.26
CA ASP A 189 16.67 -0.04 16.38
C ASP A 189 17.49 0.02 15.08
N THR A 190 18.61 0.73 15.15
CA THR A 190 19.53 0.95 14.03
C THR A 190 20.06 -0.34 13.39
N ARG A 191 20.05 -1.48 14.10
CA ARG A 191 20.46 -2.79 13.55
C ARG A 191 19.64 -3.21 12.33
N TYR A 192 18.38 -2.76 12.25
CA TYR A 192 17.46 -3.11 11.16
C TYR A 192 17.41 -2.07 10.04
N SER A 193 18.02 -0.90 10.22
CA SER A 193 18.02 0.21 9.23
C SER A 193 18.51 -0.21 7.84
N LYS A 194 19.45 -1.15 7.76
CA LYS A 194 19.97 -1.69 6.50
C LYS A 194 18.90 -2.35 5.61
N TYR A 195 17.79 -2.82 6.18
CA TYR A 195 16.67 -3.42 5.45
C TYR A 195 15.65 -2.37 4.98
N LEU A 196 15.79 -1.13 5.42
CA LEU A 196 14.85 -0.03 5.18
C LEU A 196 15.49 1.11 4.40
N LYS A 197 16.59 0.85 3.69
CA LYS A 197 17.31 1.88 2.93
C LYS A 197 16.82 1.93 1.49
N HIS A 198 16.28 3.06 1.06
CA HIS A 198 15.98 3.31 -0.35
C HIS A 198 17.29 3.55 -1.11
N PRO A 199 17.48 2.97 -2.32
CA PRO A 199 18.73 3.15 -3.06
C PRO A 199 19.01 4.59 -3.48
N GLU A 200 17.95 5.38 -3.69
CA GLU A 200 18.05 6.72 -4.30
C GLU A 200 17.54 7.87 -3.41
N TYR A 201 16.70 7.59 -2.41
CA TYR A 201 15.93 8.62 -1.69
C TYR A 201 15.92 8.34 -0.18
N ASP A 202 16.86 8.96 0.55
CA ASP A 202 17.02 8.71 1.99
C ASP A 202 15.75 9.04 2.80
N GLU A 203 14.95 10.03 2.37
CA GLU A 203 13.67 10.39 2.99
C GLU A 203 12.59 9.28 2.96
N LEU A 204 12.72 8.32 2.03
CA LEU A 204 11.85 7.15 1.96
C LEU A 204 12.33 5.99 2.87
N SER A 205 13.45 6.16 3.57
CA SER A 205 14.16 5.08 4.28
C SER A 205 13.66 4.84 5.71
N SER A 206 12.38 4.48 5.85
CA SER A 206 11.78 4.12 7.14
C SER A 206 10.67 3.08 6.97
N LEU A 207 10.45 2.24 7.99
CA LEU A 207 9.38 1.24 7.93
C LEU A 207 8.02 1.95 8.03
N TYR A 208 7.25 1.88 6.95
CA TYR A 208 5.94 2.51 6.86
C TYR A 208 4.82 1.60 7.36
N THR A 209 4.83 0.31 7.00
CA THR A 209 3.71 -0.58 7.32
C THR A 209 4.14 -1.99 7.70
N THR A 210 3.35 -2.63 8.55
CA THR A 210 3.47 -4.04 8.89
C THR A 210 2.29 -4.78 8.27
N MET A 211 2.59 -5.73 7.40
CA MET A 211 1.63 -6.58 6.72
C MET A 211 1.61 -7.96 7.39
N VAL A 212 0.46 -8.34 7.94
CA VAL A 212 0.28 -9.67 8.49
C VAL A 212 -0.19 -10.59 7.37
N VAL A 213 0.58 -11.65 7.11
CA VAL A 213 0.30 -12.63 6.07
C VAL A 213 -0.12 -13.96 6.68
N ASP A 214 -1.04 -14.65 6.01
CA ASP A 214 -1.37 -16.03 6.32
C ASP A 214 -1.30 -16.86 5.03
N LYS A 215 -0.41 -17.85 5.03
CA LYS A 215 -0.18 -18.72 3.86
C LYS A 215 -1.29 -19.75 3.67
N GLU A 216 -2.10 -19.99 4.70
CA GLU A 216 -3.19 -20.97 4.64
C GLU A 216 -4.50 -20.37 4.13
N LEU A 217 -4.57 -19.03 4.10
CA LEU A 217 -5.65 -18.29 3.50
C LEU A 217 -5.09 -17.73 2.20
N GLY A 218 -5.38 -18.40 1.09
CA GLY A 218 -4.84 -18.02 -0.22
C GLY A 218 -5.00 -19.10 -1.27
N GLU A 219 -5.35 -18.68 -2.49
CA GLU A 219 -5.32 -19.56 -3.67
C GLU A 219 -4.13 -19.17 -4.55
N VAL A 220 -3.27 -20.14 -4.88
CA VAL A 220 -2.26 -19.96 -5.92
C VAL A 220 -2.99 -19.84 -7.25
N LEU A 221 -2.78 -18.74 -7.99
CA LEU A 221 -3.33 -18.63 -9.33
C LEU A 221 -2.53 -19.56 -10.25
N LEU A 222 -3.23 -20.29 -11.12
CA LEU A 222 -2.69 -21.37 -11.96
C LEU A 222 -1.45 -20.97 -12.81
N ASP A 223 -1.26 -19.68 -13.07
CA ASP A 223 -0.14 -19.15 -13.87
C ASP A 223 0.81 -18.21 -13.09
N SER A 224 0.79 -18.21 -11.75
CA SER A 224 1.72 -17.41 -10.94
C SER A 224 2.62 -18.26 -10.07
N ARG A 225 3.90 -17.85 -9.94
CA ARG A 225 4.83 -18.38 -8.94
C ARG A 225 4.56 -17.84 -7.52
N GLY A 226 3.66 -16.87 -7.38
CA GLY A 226 3.19 -16.31 -6.10
C GLY A 226 1.76 -16.75 -5.77
N GLY A 227 1.41 -16.74 -4.48
CA GLY A 227 0.06 -17.01 -3.97
C GLY A 227 -0.79 -15.74 -3.80
N ARG A 228 -2.11 -15.89 -3.65
CA ARG A 228 -2.95 -14.86 -3.02
C ARG A 228 -2.70 -14.89 -1.52
N ASP A 229 -1.73 -14.13 -1.02
CA ASP A 229 -1.60 -13.99 0.43
C ASP A 229 -2.71 -13.04 0.93
N TRP A 230 -3.45 -13.48 1.95
CA TRP A 230 -4.37 -12.56 2.64
C TRP A 230 -3.54 -11.68 3.55
N ALA A 231 -3.55 -10.39 3.23
CA ALA A 231 -2.82 -9.36 3.95
C ALA A 231 -3.80 -8.56 4.80
N VAL A 232 -3.61 -8.58 6.13
CA VAL A 232 -4.30 -7.66 7.03
C VAL A 232 -3.33 -6.57 7.44
N PHE A 233 -3.71 -5.32 7.15
CA PHE A 233 -3.00 -4.15 7.63
C PHE A 233 -3.57 -3.76 8.99
N LEU A 234 -2.72 -3.75 10.01
CA LEU A 234 -3.13 -3.37 11.36
C LEU A 234 -2.38 -2.09 11.72
N ARG A 235 -3.08 -0.97 11.58
CA ARG A 235 -2.90 0.20 12.41
C ARG A 235 -4.30 0.70 12.78
N ARG A 236 -4.42 1.75 13.60
CA ARG A 236 -5.66 2.51 13.85
C ARG A 236 -6.47 2.91 12.59
N SER A 237 -5.92 2.69 11.39
CA SER A 237 -6.66 2.48 10.15
C SER A 237 -6.46 1.05 9.64
N THR A 238 -7.48 0.19 9.77
CA THR A 238 -7.44 -1.14 9.14
C THR A 238 -7.77 -0.98 7.66
N ASN A 239 -6.84 -1.31 6.77
CA ASN A 239 -7.16 -1.31 5.35
C ASN A 239 -8.14 -2.47 5.06
N ARG A 240 -9.40 -2.13 4.78
CA ARG A 240 -10.46 -3.09 4.45
C ARG A 240 -10.51 -3.45 2.98
N SER A 241 -9.61 -2.90 2.15
CA SER A 241 -9.58 -3.22 0.73
C SER A 241 -9.10 -4.65 0.53
N PHE A 242 -10.04 -5.51 0.13
CA PHE A 242 -9.72 -6.79 -0.51
C PHE A 242 -9.31 -6.49 -1.95
N ALA A 243 -8.05 -6.14 -2.15
CA ALA A 243 -7.49 -5.98 -3.48
C ALA A 243 -6.65 -7.21 -3.82
N HIS A 244 -6.83 -7.76 -5.02
CA HIS A 244 -5.97 -8.81 -5.55
C HIS A 244 -4.62 -8.21 -5.95
N TRP A 245 -3.69 -8.18 -5.01
CA TRP A 245 -2.31 -7.77 -5.27
C TRP A 245 -1.52 -8.93 -5.86
N LYS A 246 -1.17 -8.85 -7.15
CA LYS A 246 -0.08 -9.66 -7.71
C LYS A 246 1.23 -8.94 -7.41
N CYS A 247 1.85 -9.24 -6.27
CA CYS A 247 3.21 -8.81 -6.02
C CYS A 247 4.17 -9.86 -6.60
N CYS A 248 4.94 -9.51 -7.63
CA CYS A 248 5.93 -10.41 -8.26
C CYS A 248 7.23 -10.57 -7.43
N CYS A 249 7.23 -10.29 -6.13
CA CYS A 249 8.44 -10.31 -5.28
C CYS A 249 8.71 -11.67 -4.61
N CYS A 250 8.43 -12.79 -5.30
CA CYS A 250 8.78 -14.15 -4.84
C CYS A 250 9.54 -14.91 -5.92
#